data_AF-G8PU06-F1
#
_entry.id   AF-G8PU06-F1
#
_cell.length_a   1.000
_cell.length_b   1.000
_cell.length_c   1.000
_cell.angle_alpha   90.00
_cell.angle_beta   90.00
_cell.angle_gamma   90.00
#
_symmetry.space_group_name_H-M   'P 1'
#
loop_
_entity.id
_entity.type
_entity.pdbx_description
1 polymer ?
#
loop_
_entity_poly.entity_id
_entity_poly.type
_entity_poly.pdbx_seq_one_letter_code
_entity_poly.pdbx_strand_id
1 'polypeptide(L)'
;MPKVICKYKNYDEFYKNRTSIWAEIRRRMDIHAADTASFDKLIFQGKAAIRLTYDNHVEDAPEMKKARSNIAALEKEKSRTYRFVQGLKSLEDEISAKHKMLRVLESQLQQKEVDPKTDPNYRDTAKELKKLIKAQPAVKKKIQEYDKALKALEQAEANYDPLKKQVEKTIPMSVQTDGKNMMLYIGGRAEASVRLRATLAQK
;
A
#
# COMPACT_ATOMS: atom_id res chain seq x y z
N MET A 1 38.50 -3.18 6.10
CA MET A 1 37.05 -3.02 6.37
C MET A 1 36.71 -1.54 6.41
N PRO A 2 35.54 -1.11 5.91
CA PRO A 2 35.10 0.29 6.02
C PRO A 2 35.04 0.72 7.49
N LYS A 3 35.60 1.89 7.80
CA LYS A 3 35.57 2.51 9.11
C LYS A 3 34.39 3.48 9.19
N VAL A 4 33.54 3.31 10.19
CA VAL A 4 32.43 4.24 10.45
C VAL A 4 32.97 5.57 11.00
N ILE A 5 32.69 6.65 10.31
CA ILE A 5 33.10 8.00 10.67
C ILE A 5 32.02 8.63 11.57
N CYS A 6 30.78 8.67 11.11
CA CYS A 6 29.66 9.22 11.86
C CYS A 6 28.40 8.40 11.62
N LYS A 7 27.49 8.40 12.60
CA LYS A 7 26.25 7.63 12.58
C LYS A 7 25.10 8.47 13.11
N TYR A 8 23.96 8.34 12.47
CA TYR A 8 22.72 9.07 12.75
C TYR A 8 21.57 8.09 12.76
N LYS A 9 20.56 8.34 13.60
CA LYS A 9 19.40 7.46 13.77
C LYS A 9 18.53 7.44 12.52
N ASN A 10 18.45 8.55 11.78
CA ASN A 10 17.63 8.70 10.59
C ASN A 10 18.08 9.88 9.71
N TYR A 11 17.35 10.08 8.59
CA TYR A 11 17.55 11.19 7.65
C TYR A 11 17.47 12.58 8.29
N ASP A 12 16.47 12.82 9.15
CA ASP A 12 16.27 14.14 9.74
C ASP A 12 17.41 14.51 10.69
N GLU A 13 17.89 13.55 11.50
CA GLU A 13 19.05 13.76 12.37
C GLU A 13 20.32 14.00 11.56
N PHE A 14 20.52 13.26 10.46
CA PHE A 14 21.64 13.48 9.55
C PHE A 14 21.63 14.92 9.02
N TYR A 15 20.50 15.40 8.49
CA TYR A 15 20.43 16.74 7.89
C TYR A 15 20.19 17.88 8.88
N LYS A 16 20.06 17.61 10.19
CA LYS A 16 19.74 18.62 11.20
C LYS A 16 20.83 19.70 11.34
N ASN A 17 22.11 19.35 11.21
CA ASN A 17 23.21 20.30 11.34
C ASN A 17 24.42 19.91 10.45
N ARG A 18 24.50 20.50 9.26
CA ARG A 18 25.59 20.29 8.29
C ARG A 18 26.98 20.58 8.87
N THR A 19 27.11 21.64 9.66
CA THR A 19 28.40 22.04 10.28
C THR A 19 28.87 20.97 11.26
N SER A 20 27.93 20.34 11.99
CA SER A 20 28.22 19.25 12.92
C SER A 20 28.76 18.00 12.21
N ILE A 21 28.25 17.67 11.02
CA ILE A 21 28.71 16.51 10.25
C ILE A 21 30.19 16.66 9.89
N TRP A 22 30.57 17.81 9.32
CA TRP A 22 31.96 18.04 8.92
C TRP A 22 32.91 18.16 10.10
N ALA A 23 32.46 18.72 11.22
CA ALA A 23 33.25 18.72 12.45
C ALA A 23 33.55 17.29 12.93
N GLU A 24 32.57 16.38 12.85
CA GLU A 24 32.75 14.98 13.22
C GLU A 24 33.66 14.22 12.23
N ILE A 25 33.51 14.46 10.93
CA ILE A 25 34.37 13.86 9.89
C ILE A 25 35.83 14.30 10.08
N ARG A 26 36.08 15.60 10.21
CA ARG A 26 37.43 16.17 10.36
C ARG A 26 38.13 15.72 11.64
N ARG A 27 37.39 15.45 12.71
CA ARG A 27 37.96 14.87 13.95
C ARG A 27 38.52 13.46 13.76
N ARG A 28 38.04 12.71 12.76
CA ARG A 28 38.40 11.29 12.55
C ARG A 28 39.25 11.06 11.31
N MET A 29 39.30 12.03 10.40
CA MET A 29 40.01 11.95 9.14
C MET A 29 40.40 13.35 8.68
N ASP A 30 41.67 13.52 8.35
CA ASP A 30 42.12 14.70 7.61
C ASP A 30 41.70 14.54 6.15
N ILE A 31 40.88 15.47 5.65
CA ILE A 31 40.27 15.42 4.32
C ILE A 31 40.57 16.71 3.58
N HIS A 32 40.98 16.58 2.32
CA HIS A 32 41.27 17.72 1.48
C HIS A 32 40.00 18.51 1.13
N ALA A 33 40.13 19.83 0.96
CA ALA A 33 39.00 20.72 0.64
C ALA A 33 38.29 20.33 -0.67
N ALA A 34 39.03 19.87 -1.68
CA ALA A 34 38.45 19.44 -2.97
C ALA A 34 37.56 18.18 -2.83
N ASP A 35 37.99 17.22 -2.01
CA ASP A 35 37.19 16.01 -1.75
C ASP A 35 35.99 16.34 -0.84
N THR A 36 36.16 17.29 0.10
CA THR A 36 35.07 17.86 0.91
C THR A 36 33.97 18.43 -0.01
N ALA A 37 34.34 19.30 -0.96
CA ALA A 37 33.40 19.94 -1.87
C ALA A 37 32.67 18.93 -2.77
N SER A 38 33.38 17.89 -3.22
CA SER A 38 32.81 16.82 -4.05
C SER A 38 31.75 16.02 -3.28
N PHE A 39 32.05 15.66 -2.02
CA PHE A 39 31.08 14.99 -1.16
C PHE A 39 29.91 15.89 -0.77
N ASP A 40 30.17 17.17 -0.54
CA ASP A 40 29.14 18.16 -0.23
C ASP A 40 28.12 18.29 -1.37
N LYS A 41 28.61 18.31 -2.62
CA LYS A 41 27.76 18.30 -3.81
C LYS A 41 26.90 17.04 -3.86
N LEU A 42 27.48 15.88 -3.60
CA LEU A 42 26.75 14.62 -3.65
C LEU A 42 25.64 14.54 -2.60
N ILE A 43 25.91 14.97 -1.37
CA ILE A 43 25.01 14.72 -0.24
C ILE A 43 24.11 15.91 0.10
N PHE A 44 24.62 17.14 0.06
CA PHE A 44 23.84 18.32 0.46
C PHE A 44 23.21 19.03 -0.72
N GLN A 45 23.91 19.15 -1.86
CA GLN A 45 23.26 19.64 -3.08
C GLN A 45 22.34 18.56 -3.68
N GLY A 46 22.71 17.28 -3.57
CA GLY A 46 21.88 16.12 -3.92
C GLY A 46 20.82 15.72 -2.89
N LYS A 47 20.49 16.58 -1.91
CA LYS A 47 19.62 16.26 -0.77
C LYS A 47 18.27 15.63 -1.17
N ALA A 48 17.63 16.12 -2.23
CA ALA A 48 16.36 15.57 -2.71
C ALA A 48 16.51 14.11 -3.21
N ALA A 49 17.59 13.80 -3.92
CA ALA A 49 17.88 12.44 -4.38
C ALA A 49 18.20 11.50 -3.20
N ILE A 50 18.91 12.00 -2.19
CA ILE A 50 19.17 11.24 -0.95
C ILE A 50 17.86 11.00 -0.18
N ARG A 51 16.95 11.98 -0.13
CA ARG A 51 15.63 11.78 0.48
C ARG A 51 14.85 10.68 -0.23
N LEU A 52 14.79 10.72 -1.56
CA LEU A 52 14.12 9.69 -2.35
C LEU A 52 14.72 8.29 -2.10
N THR A 53 16.05 8.21 -2.05
CA THR A 53 16.75 6.95 -1.73
C THR A 53 16.39 6.47 -0.33
N TYR A 54 16.36 7.37 0.65
CA TYR A 54 15.92 7.06 2.01
C TYR A 54 14.48 6.56 2.07
N ASP A 55 13.56 7.25 1.40
CA ASP A 55 12.16 6.86 1.34
C ASP A 55 12.00 5.48 0.69
N ASN A 56 12.79 5.16 -0.33
CA ASN A 56 12.81 3.80 -0.91
C ASN A 56 13.24 2.74 0.11
N HIS A 57 14.25 3.01 0.95
CA HIS A 57 14.63 2.10 2.03
C HIS A 57 13.50 1.90 3.05
N VAL A 58 12.75 2.96 3.37
CA VAL A 58 11.57 2.91 4.23
C VAL A 58 10.50 2.01 3.60
N GLU A 59 10.15 2.26 2.34
CA GLU A 59 9.14 1.49 1.60
C GLU A 59 9.59 0.03 1.37
N ASP A 60 10.89 -0.23 1.31
CA ASP A 60 11.46 -1.56 1.14
C ASP A 60 11.52 -2.39 2.43
N ALA A 61 11.27 -1.76 3.59
CA ALA A 61 11.26 -2.45 4.87
C ALA A 61 10.23 -3.60 4.89
N PRO A 62 10.53 -4.74 5.53
CA PRO A 62 9.63 -5.90 5.56
C PRO A 62 8.22 -5.57 6.04
N GLU A 63 8.09 -4.67 7.02
CA GLU A 63 6.83 -4.22 7.59
C GLU A 63 6.00 -3.42 6.58
N MET A 64 6.63 -2.50 5.85
CA MET A 64 5.99 -1.71 4.80
C MET A 64 5.54 -2.59 3.63
N LYS A 65 6.39 -3.54 3.21
CA LYS A 65 6.04 -4.53 2.18
C LYS A 65 4.84 -5.39 2.57
N LYS A 66 4.77 -5.83 3.82
CA LYS A 66 3.61 -6.56 4.36
C LYS A 66 2.35 -5.71 4.35
N ALA A 67 2.44 -4.46 4.83
CA ALA A 67 1.30 -3.54 4.84
C ALA A 67 0.77 -3.27 3.42
N ARG A 68 1.65 -2.96 2.47
CA ARG A 68 1.30 -2.75 1.06
C ARG A 68 0.66 -3.98 0.43
N SER A 69 1.19 -5.17 0.70
CA SER A 69 0.64 -6.44 0.21
C SER A 69 -0.76 -6.70 0.79
N ASN A 70 -0.98 -6.38 2.06
CA ASN A 70 -2.28 -6.50 2.70
C ASN A 70 -3.32 -5.54 2.09
N ILE A 71 -2.95 -4.28 1.87
CA ILE A 71 -3.80 -3.29 1.18
C ILE A 71 -4.21 -3.81 -0.21
N ALA A 72 -3.24 -4.24 -1.02
CA ALA A 72 -3.51 -4.78 -2.36
C ALA A 72 -4.41 -6.03 -2.34
N ALA A 73 -4.27 -6.90 -1.33
CA ALA A 73 -5.13 -8.05 -1.15
C ALA A 73 -6.58 -7.64 -0.83
N LEU A 74 -6.75 -6.66 0.06
CA LEU A 74 -8.07 -6.12 0.45
C LEU A 74 -8.75 -5.38 -0.71
N GLU A 75 -8.00 -4.59 -1.49
CA GLU A 75 -8.53 -3.96 -2.72
C GLU A 75 -9.04 -4.99 -3.72
N LYS A 76 -8.30 -6.08 -3.91
CA LYS A 76 -8.70 -7.19 -4.79
C LYS A 76 -9.94 -7.90 -4.27
N GLU A 77 -10.05 -8.11 -2.96
CA GLU A 77 -11.24 -8.70 -2.33
C GLU A 77 -12.46 -7.78 -2.51
N LYS A 78 -12.32 -6.48 -2.21
CA LYS A 78 -13.33 -5.44 -2.43
C LYS A 78 -13.82 -5.42 -3.87
N SER A 79 -12.91 -5.40 -4.84
CA SER A 79 -13.25 -5.40 -6.27
C SER A 79 -14.03 -6.66 -6.70
N ARG A 80 -13.62 -7.83 -6.20
CA ARG A 80 -14.29 -9.12 -6.50
C ARG A 80 -15.73 -9.18 -5.97
N THR A 81 -15.99 -8.56 -4.83
CA THR A 81 -17.31 -8.58 -4.18
C THR A 81 -18.20 -7.41 -4.62
N TYR A 82 -17.62 -6.31 -5.12
CA TYR A 82 -18.35 -5.11 -5.57
C TYR A 82 -19.46 -5.40 -6.60
N ARG A 83 -19.22 -6.33 -7.55
CA ARG A 83 -20.24 -6.72 -8.54
C ARG A 83 -21.52 -7.27 -7.91
N PHE A 84 -21.44 -7.88 -6.73
CA PHE A 84 -22.61 -8.39 -6.01
C PHE A 84 -23.41 -7.27 -5.32
N VAL A 85 -22.72 -6.20 -4.89
CA VAL A 85 -23.37 -4.98 -4.38
C VAL A 85 -24.20 -4.33 -5.49
N GLN A 86 -23.63 -4.19 -6.68
CA GLN A 86 -24.36 -3.67 -7.85
C GLN A 86 -25.54 -4.57 -8.27
N GLY A 87 -25.35 -5.89 -8.21
CA GLY A 87 -26.35 -6.88 -8.61
C GLY A 87 -27.52 -7.09 -7.63
N LEU A 88 -27.38 -6.69 -6.36
CA LEU A 88 -28.44 -6.91 -5.36
C LEU A 88 -29.72 -6.14 -5.71
N LYS A 89 -29.59 -4.86 -6.09
CA LYS A 89 -30.75 -4.04 -6.45
C LYS A 89 -31.51 -4.66 -7.63
N SER A 90 -30.79 -5.10 -8.66
CA SER A 90 -31.38 -5.82 -9.80
C SER A 90 -32.09 -7.10 -9.35
N LEU A 91 -31.47 -7.89 -8.46
CA LEU A 91 -32.06 -9.13 -7.95
C LEU A 91 -33.35 -8.86 -7.15
N GLU A 92 -33.36 -7.82 -6.32
CA GLU A 92 -34.55 -7.44 -5.54
C GLU A 92 -35.67 -6.92 -6.43
N ASP A 93 -35.33 -6.13 -7.46
CA ASP A 93 -36.28 -5.64 -8.46
C ASP A 93 -36.89 -6.81 -9.27
N GLU A 94 -36.08 -7.79 -9.69
CA GLU A 94 -36.53 -8.99 -10.39
C GLU A 94 -37.45 -9.86 -9.53
N ILE A 95 -37.09 -10.07 -8.25
CA ILE A 95 -37.94 -10.81 -7.29
C ILE A 95 -39.30 -10.10 -7.15
N SER A 96 -39.30 -8.78 -6.99
CA SER A 96 -40.51 -7.96 -6.88
C SER A 96 -41.38 -8.06 -8.14
N ALA A 97 -40.76 -7.94 -9.32
CA ALA A 97 -41.44 -8.05 -10.61
C ALA A 97 -42.08 -9.43 -10.80
N LYS A 98 -41.37 -10.52 -10.50
CA LYS A 98 -41.89 -11.89 -10.62
C LYS A 98 -43.01 -12.15 -9.61
N HIS A 99 -42.94 -11.62 -8.40
CA HIS A 99 -44.05 -11.66 -7.44
C HIS A 99 -45.32 -10.96 -7.98
N LYS A 100 -45.17 -9.76 -8.57
CA LYS A 100 -46.29 -9.04 -9.18
C LYS A 100 -46.88 -9.83 -10.36
N MET A 101 -46.03 -10.39 -11.21
CA MET A 101 -46.45 -11.20 -12.36
C MET A 101 -47.24 -12.44 -11.93
N LEU A 102 -46.79 -13.15 -10.89
CA LEU A 102 -47.54 -14.30 -10.36
C LEU A 102 -48.92 -13.91 -9.83
N ARG A 103 -49.04 -12.77 -9.13
CA ARG A 103 -50.34 -12.28 -8.65
C ARG A 103 -51.30 -11.94 -9.81
N VAL A 104 -50.78 -11.32 -10.87
CA VAL A 104 -51.58 -11.00 -12.06
C VAL A 104 -52.02 -12.28 -12.77
N LEU A 105 -51.11 -13.22 -13.00
CA LEU A 105 -51.42 -14.51 -13.63
C LEU A 105 -52.44 -15.30 -12.79
N GLU A 106 -52.26 -15.36 -11.47
CA GLU A 106 -53.19 -16.03 -10.57
C GLU A 106 -54.60 -15.43 -10.64
N SER A 107 -54.72 -14.10 -10.60
CA SER A 107 -56.01 -13.41 -10.73
C SER A 107 -56.68 -13.68 -12.09
N GLN A 108 -55.92 -13.65 -13.18
CA GLN A 108 -56.43 -13.92 -14.52
C GLN A 108 -56.88 -15.39 -14.70
N LEU A 109 -56.13 -16.33 -14.13
CA LEU A 109 -56.45 -17.76 -14.21
C LEU A 109 -57.65 -18.11 -13.33
N GLN A 110 -57.78 -17.50 -12.15
CA GLN A 110 -58.97 -17.62 -11.30
C GLN A 110 -60.23 -17.07 -11.98
N GLN A 111 -60.15 -15.93 -12.68
CA GLN A 111 -61.27 -15.39 -13.46
C GLN A 111 -61.71 -16.32 -14.60
N LYS A 112 -60.80 -17.17 -15.09
CA LYS A 112 -61.06 -18.18 -16.12
C LYS A 112 -61.41 -19.56 -15.54
N GLU A 113 -61.53 -19.67 -14.21
CA GLU A 113 -61.74 -20.93 -13.49
C GLU A 113 -60.67 -22.00 -13.79
N VAL A 114 -59.46 -21.58 -14.16
CA VAL A 114 -58.33 -22.47 -14.42
C VAL A 114 -57.42 -22.53 -13.19
N ASP A 115 -57.03 -23.74 -12.78
CA ASP A 115 -56.03 -23.92 -11.72
C ASP A 115 -54.69 -23.32 -12.16
N PRO A 116 -54.17 -22.28 -11.47
CA PRO A 116 -52.88 -21.67 -11.80
C PRO A 116 -51.73 -22.67 -11.82
N LYS A 117 -51.82 -23.74 -11.03
CA LYS A 117 -50.82 -24.80 -11.00
C LYS A 117 -50.84 -25.66 -12.25
N THR A 118 -51.77 -25.50 -13.19
CA THR A 118 -51.76 -26.21 -14.48
C THR A 118 -51.25 -25.36 -15.63
N ASP A 119 -51.21 -24.04 -15.44
CA ASP A 119 -50.71 -23.08 -16.43
C ASP A 119 -49.16 -23.11 -16.53
N PRO A 120 -48.58 -23.30 -17.73
CA PRO A 120 -47.13 -23.31 -17.92
C PRO A 120 -46.44 -22.01 -17.52
N ASN A 121 -47.03 -20.84 -17.85
CA ASN A 121 -46.42 -19.53 -17.58
C ASN A 121 -46.36 -19.25 -16.07
N TYR A 122 -47.42 -19.62 -15.33
CA TYR A 122 -47.44 -19.53 -13.87
C TYR A 122 -46.38 -20.44 -13.25
N ARG A 123 -46.30 -21.70 -13.70
CA ARG A 123 -45.29 -22.67 -13.21
C ARG A 123 -43.86 -22.18 -13.46
N ASP A 124 -43.56 -21.71 -14.67
CA ASP A 124 -42.23 -21.25 -15.05
C ASP A 124 -41.84 -19.99 -14.27
N THR A 125 -42.75 -19.01 -14.16
CA THR A 125 -42.54 -17.80 -13.36
C THR A 125 -42.31 -18.13 -11.88
N ALA A 126 -43.06 -19.10 -11.31
CA ALA A 126 -42.88 -19.54 -9.94
C ALA A 126 -41.55 -20.27 -9.71
N LYS A 127 -41.11 -21.06 -10.70
CA LYS A 127 -39.82 -21.75 -10.68
C LYS A 127 -38.65 -20.76 -10.74
N GLU A 128 -38.75 -19.73 -11.58
CA GLU A 128 -37.76 -18.64 -11.66
C GLU A 128 -37.68 -17.84 -10.36
N LEU A 129 -38.83 -17.42 -9.82
CA LEU A 129 -38.89 -16.71 -8.53
C LEU A 129 -38.21 -17.52 -7.41
N LYS A 130 -38.48 -18.83 -7.35
CA LYS A 130 -37.84 -19.73 -6.37
C LYS A 130 -36.32 -19.79 -6.54
N LYS A 131 -35.81 -19.74 -7.78
CA LYS A 131 -34.35 -19.67 -8.04
C LYS A 131 -33.76 -18.35 -7.55
N LEU A 132 -34.41 -17.22 -7.84
CA LEU A 132 -33.96 -15.89 -7.42
C LEU A 132 -33.93 -15.76 -5.89
N ILE A 133 -35.00 -16.20 -5.21
CA ILE A 133 -35.06 -16.22 -3.74
C ILE A 133 -33.95 -17.09 -3.14
N LYS A 134 -33.65 -18.25 -3.74
CA LYS A 134 -32.54 -19.11 -3.29
C LYS A 134 -31.17 -18.48 -3.48
N ALA A 135 -30.99 -17.60 -4.47
CA ALA A 135 -29.73 -16.90 -4.72
C ALA A 135 -29.51 -15.72 -3.75
N GLN A 136 -30.59 -15.11 -3.25
CA GLN A 136 -30.52 -13.90 -2.42
C GLN A 136 -29.62 -14.02 -1.17
N PRO A 137 -29.64 -15.11 -0.38
CA PRO A 137 -28.75 -15.23 0.78
C PRO A 137 -27.27 -15.24 0.41
N ALA A 138 -26.90 -15.89 -0.70
CA ALA A 138 -25.52 -15.93 -1.16
C ALA A 138 -25.03 -14.53 -1.59
N VAL A 139 -25.88 -13.74 -2.27
CA VAL A 139 -25.59 -12.35 -2.63
C VAL A 139 -25.44 -11.48 -1.38
N LYS A 140 -26.35 -11.58 -0.41
CA LYS A 140 -26.26 -10.85 0.86
C LYS A 140 -24.97 -11.16 1.62
N LYS A 141 -24.54 -12.43 1.66
CA LYS A 141 -23.25 -12.82 2.25
C LYS A 141 -22.07 -12.15 1.55
N LYS A 142 -22.09 -12.07 0.21
CA LYS A 142 -21.02 -11.39 -0.55
C LYS A 142 -20.95 -9.88 -0.29
N ILE A 143 -22.07 -9.25 0.03
CA ILE A 143 -22.10 -7.84 0.44
C ILE A 143 -21.50 -7.65 1.84
N GLN A 144 -21.79 -8.55 2.78
CA GLN A 144 -21.14 -8.51 4.09
C GLN A 144 -19.62 -8.71 3.98
N GLU A 145 -19.17 -9.58 3.08
CA GLU A 145 -17.75 -9.74 2.76
C GLU A 145 -17.16 -8.44 2.16
N TYR A 146 -17.89 -7.76 1.26
CA TYR A 146 -17.52 -6.45 0.73
C TYR A 146 -17.36 -5.39 1.83
N ASP A 147 -18.35 -5.23 2.71
CA ASP A 147 -18.33 -4.22 3.78
C ASP A 147 -17.19 -4.48 4.77
N LYS A 148 -16.93 -5.76 5.06
CA LYS A 148 -15.80 -6.16 5.90
C LYS A 148 -14.46 -5.82 5.25
N ALA A 149 -14.30 -6.14 3.96
CA ALA A 149 -13.09 -5.81 3.22
C ALA A 149 -12.88 -4.29 3.09
N LEU A 150 -13.96 -3.52 2.89
CA LEU A 150 -13.92 -2.06 2.85
C LEU A 150 -13.42 -1.46 4.17
N LYS A 151 -14.04 -1.84 5.30
CA LYS A 151 -13.60 -1.38 6.63
C LYS A 151 -12.16 -1.77 6.95
N ALA A 152 -11.77 -2.99 6.59
CA ALA A 152 -10.41 -3.46 6.78
C ALA A 152 -9.41 -2.69 5.91
N LEU A 153 -9.78 -2.32 4.68
CA LEU A 153 -8.98 -1.51 3.77
C LEU A 153 -8.79 -0.10 4.34
N GLU A 154 -9.87 0.57 4.75
CA GLU A 154 -9.82 1.90 5.37
C GLU A 154 -8.90 1.92 6.59
N GLN A 155 -8.99 0.91 7.45
CA GLN A 155 -8.12 0.78 8.62
C GLN A 155 -6.66 0.51 8.22
N ALA A 156 -6.41 -0.31 7.20
CA ALA A 156 -5.07 -0.61 6.72
C ALA A 156 -4.39 0.62 6.11
N GLU A 157 -5.13 1.40 5.32
CA GLU A 157 -4.66 2.67 4.75
C GLU A 157 -4.39 3.72 5.84
N ALA A 158 -5.30 3.87 6.81
CA ALA A 158 -5.11 4.79 7.93
C ALA A 158 -3.88 4.43 8.79
N ASN A 159 -3.55 3.14 8.90
CA ASN A 159 -2.39 2.66 9.65
C ASN A 159 -1.07 2.75 8.86
N TYR A 160 -1.11 2.98 7.54
CA TYR A 160 0.08 2.98 6.68
C TYR A 160 1.04 4.12 7.01
N ASP A 161 0.54 5.35 7.08
CA ASP A 161 1.38 6.53 7.37
C ASP A 161 1.99 6.51 8.78
N PRO A 162 1.25 6.15 9.86
CA PRO A 162 1.85 5.93 11.16
C PRO A 162 2.96 4.87 11.15
N LEU A 163 2.75 3.74 10.45
CA LEU A 163 3.76 2.69 10.32
C LEU A 163 5.00 3.21 9.58
N LYS A 164 4.81 3.94 8.47
CA LYS A 164 5.90 4.57 7.72
C LYS A 164 6.76 5.45 8.61
N LYS A 165 6.14 6.33 9.41
CA LYS A 165 6.85 7.20 10.38
C LYS A 165 7.57 6.43 11.49
N GLN A 166 7.11 5.24 11.85
CA GLN A 166 7.80 4.38 12.81
C GLN A 166 9.04 3.74 12.17
N VAL A 167 8.90 3.21 10.96
CA VAL A 167 10.00 2.61 10.17
C VAL A 167 11.06 3.66 9.82
N GLU A 168 10.66 4.89 9.49
CA GLU A 168 11.58 6.01 9.28
C GLU A 168 12.52 6.26 10.49
N LYS A 169 12.17 5.84 11.71
CA LYS A 169 13.03 6.01 12.89
C LYS A 169 14.04 4.88 13.07
N THR A 170 13.88 3.77 12.35
CA THR A 170 14.71 2.57 12.50
C THR A 170 15.77 2.43 11.42
N ILE A 171 15.74 3.26 10.37
CA ILE A 171 16.67 3.22 9.24
C ILE A 171 17.83 4.19 9.50
N PRO A 172 19.00 3.70 9.95
CA PRO A 172 20.12 4.57 10.27
C PRO A 172 20.81 5.08 9.01
N MET A 173 21.44 6.25 9.15
CA MET A 173 22.38 6.76 8.18
C MET A 173 23.78 6.81 8.78
N SER A 174 24.82 6.59 7.97
CA SER A 174 26.20 6.72 8.42
C SER A 174 27.12 7.14 7.29
N VAL A 175 28.18 7.87 7.62
CA VAL A 175 29.30 8.08 6.69
C VAL A 175 30.42 7.12 7.08
N GLN A 176 30.96 6.41 6.09
CA GLN A 176 32.04 5.45 6.28
C GLN A 176 33.15 5.72 5.27
N THR A 177 34.36 5.23 5.57
CA THR A 177 35.50 5.30 4.64
C THR A 177 36.21 3.96 4.57
N ASP A 178 36.62 3.55 3.37
CA ASP A 178 37.52 2.39 3.17
C ASP A 178 39.00 2.84 3.05
N GLY A 179 39.28 4.13 3.30
CA GLY A 179 40.58 4.76 3.11
C GLY A 179 40.81 5.33 1.72
N LYS A 180 40.05 4.89 0.69
CA LYS A 180 40.10 5.40 -0.69
C LYS A 180 38.87 6.22 -1.07
N ASN A 181 37.73 5.87 -0.51
CA ASN A 181 36.42 6.44 -0.77
C ASN A 181 35.75 6.84 0.53
N MET A 182 34.98 7.91 0.50
CA MET A 182 34.02 8.26 1.53
C MET A 182 32.62 7.98 1.02
N MET A 183 31.86 7.21 1.81
CA MET A 183 30.59 6.62 1.41
C MET A 183 29.48 7.01 2.37
N LEU A 184 28.32 7.35 1.82
CA LEU A 184 27.07 7.47 2.58
C LEU A 184 26.37 6.12 2.57
N TYR A 185 26.05 5.63 3.76
CA TYR A 185 25.24 4.45 3.97
C TYR A 185 23.85 4.83 4.48
N ILE A 186 22.83 4.18 3.92
CA ILE A 186 21.43 4.28 4.35
C ILE A 186 20.93 2.85 4.59
N GLY A 187 20.37 2.57 5.77
CA GLY A 187 19.83 1.23 6.07
C GLY A 187 20.86 0.10 5.97
N GLY A 188 22.16 0.42 6.11
CA GLY A 188 23.25 -0.55 5.97
C GLY A 188 23.73 -0.79 4.52
N ARG A 189 23.18 -0.12 3.50
CA ARG A 189 23.67 -0.16 2.12
C ARG A 189 24.40 1.12 1.75
N ALA A 190 25.46 1.01 0.94
CA ALA A 190 26.19 2.16 0.41
C ALA A 190 25.41 2.76 -0.77
N GLU A 191 24.96 4.01 -0.63
CA GLU A 191 24.10 4.68 -1.62
C GLU A 191 24.84 5.78 -2.38
N ALA A 192 25.87 6.35 -1.78
CA ALA A 192 26.67 7.42 -2.39
C ALA A 192 28.14 7.22 -2.04
N SER A 193 29.04 7.50 -2.98
CA SER A 193 30.48 7.32 -2.78
C SER A 193 31.28 8.39 -3.52
N VAL A 194 32.29 8.95 -2.85
CA VAL A 194 33.26 9.88 -3.43
C VAL A 194 34.66 9.36 -3.19
N ARG A 195 35.44 9.24 -4.27
CA ARG A 195 36.86 8.88 -4.18
C ARG A 195 37.69 10.06 -3.67
N LEU A 196 38.52 9.82 -2.66
CA LEU A 196 39.33 10.82 -1.94
C LEU A 196 40.64 11.12 -2.69
N ARG A 197 40.55 11.62 -3.92
CA ARG A 197 41.72 11.75 -4.81
C ARG A 197 42.75 12.73 -4.25
N ALA A 198 42.32 13.90 -3.82
CA ALA A 198 43.23 14.96 -3.36
C ALA A 198 43.81 14.63 -1.98
N THR A 199 42.99 14.05 -1.10
CA THR A 199 43.42 13.60 0.24
C THR A 199 44.47 12.48 0.15
N LEU A 200 44.34 11.58 -0.83
CA LEU A 200 45.31 10.52 -1.05
C LEU A 200 46.62 11.01 -1.68
N ALA A 201 46.58 12.07 -2.48
CA ALA A 201 47.76 12.63 -3.14
C ALA A 201 48.70 13.40 -2.19
N GLN A 202 48.24 13.71 -0.97
CA GLN A 202 49.01 14.40 0.07
C GLN A 202 49.75 13.47 1.03
N LYS A 203 49.54 12.15 0.93
CA LYS A 203 50.21 11.12 1.73
C LYS A 203 51.36 10.50 0.95
#